data_AF-M6RZ48-F1
#
_entry.id   AF-M6RZ48-F1
#
_cell.length_a   1.000
_cell.length_b   1.000
_cell.length_c   1.000
_cell.angle_alpha   90.00
_cell.angle_beta   90.00
_cell.angle_gamma   90.00
#
_symmetry.space_group_name_H-M   'P 1'
#
loop_
_entity.id
_entity.type
_entity.pdbx_description
1 polymer ?
#
loop_
_entity_poly.entity_id
_entity_poly.type
_entity_poly.pdbx_seq_one_letter_code
_entity_poly.pdbx_strand_id
1 'polypeptide(L)'
;MKVDPTKFIKREEALKVWLRKDNHSLFLDNMERILNDLPKEEITEKFKFGLKSALIHCCHDQKIRELNFIWHNVSDHVSPAYAVGKDLVVDHQIHTENHFDSLKEIPKIETISNHGVTIELDFSLPTDVAINSYIKNLLPEILDMAMRLDDHRIRWNIVESFTDIVHIWNYKIGFEVCEELNHKNTRLNELKLQSPFWITLNEFDRWPVPIFVFSDF
;
A
#
# COMPACT_ATOMS: atom_id res chain seq x y z
N MET A 1 -12.92 -15.04 -4.12
CA MET A 1 -12.86 -13.91 -3.15
C MET A 1 -12.35 -12.71 -3.91
N LYS A 2 -12.90 -11.50 -3.75
CA LYS A 2 -12.46 -10.32 -4.51
C LYS A 2 -12.06 -9.20 -3.54
N VAL A 3 -10.93 -8.55 -3.81
CA VAL A 3 -10.55 -7.32 -3.09
C VAL A 3 -11.49 -6.20 -3.54
N ASP A 4 -12.22 -5.59 -2.61
CA ASP A 4 -13.07 -4.42 -2.87
C ASP A 4 -12.20 -3.15 -2.89
N PRO A 5 -11.93 -2.53 -4.05
CA PRO A 5 -11.10 -1.31 -4.13
C PRO A 5 -11.76 -0.11 -3.44
N THR A 6 -13.08 -0.12 -3.21
CA THR A 6 -13.77 0.99 -2.55
C THR A 6 -13.32 1.17 -1.10
N LYS A 7 -12.69 0.15 -0.49
CA LYS A 7 -12.10 0.26 0.86
C LYS A 7 -11.02 1.34 0.94
N PHE A 8 -10.22 1.51 -0.11
CA PHE A 8 -9.17 2.54 -0.16
C PHE A 8 -9.76 3.94 -0.23
N ILE A 9 -10.79 4.12 -1.06
CA ILE A 9 -11.51 5.40 -1.20
C ILE A 9 -12.20 5.76 0.13
N LYS A 10 -12.91 4.81 0.74
CA LYS A 10 -13.60 5.03 2.02
C LYS A 10 -12.63 5.43 3.13
N ARG A 11 -11.45 4.77 3.19
CA ARG A 11 -10.44 5.09 4.20
C ARG A 11 -9.82 6.47 3.99
N GLU A 12 -9.42 6.78 2.76
CA GLU A 12 -8.87 8.09 2.42
C GLU A 12 -9.86 9.22 2.74
N GLU A 13 -11.12 9.09 2.33
CA GLU A 13 -12.14 10.10 2.62
C GLU A 13 -12.39 10.27 4.12
N ALA A 14 -12.39 9.17 4.89
CA ALA A 14 -12.53 9.25 6.34
C ALA A 14 -11.36 10.01 6.99
N LEU A 15 -10.13 9.75 6.54
CA LEU A 15 -8.93 10.46 7.00
C LEU A 15 -8.97 11.96 6.63
N LYS A 16 -9.35 12.29 5.39
CA LYS A 16 -9.51 13.68 4.94
C LYS A 16 -10.56 14.42 5.75
N VAL A 17 -11.71 13.80 6.01
CA VAL A 17 -12.77 14.40 6.84
C VAL A 17 -12.28 14.63 8.27
N TRP A 18 -11.56 13.68 8.85
CA TRP A 18 -11.00 13.81 10.19
C TRP A 18 -9.98 14.96 10.26
N LEU A 19 -9.00 15.00 9.35
CA LEU A 19 -7.98 16.06 9.27
C LEU A 19 -8.58 17.45 9.03
N ARG A 20 -9.66 17.57 8.23
CA ARG A 20 -10.36 18.85 8.03
C ARG A 20 -11.06 19.34 9.29
N LYS A 21 -11.67 18.42 10.05
CA LYS A 21 -12.32 18.76 11.35
C LYS A 21 -11.30 19.27 12.37
N ASP A 22 -10.05 18.82 12.27
CA ASP A 22 -8.95 19.26 13.13
C ASP A 22 -8.16 20.46 12.56
N ASN A 23 -8.75 21.20 11.60
CA ASN A 23 -8.17 22.40 10.97
C ASN A 23 -6.84 22.17 10.21
N HIS A 24 -6.63 20.99 9.64
CA HIS A 24 -5.43 20.66 8.84
C HIS A 24 -5.65 20.74 7.32
N SER A 25 -6.67 21.49 6.87
CA SER A 25 -7.00 21.63 5.45
C SER A 25 -5.84 22.14 4.59
N LEU A 26 -5.03 23.07 5.09
CA LEU A 26 -3.89 23.59 4.34
C LEU A 26 -2.85 22.50 4.02
N PHE A 27 -2.56 21.63 4.98
CA PHE A 27 -1.65 20.50 4.76
C PHE A 27 -2.25 19.46 3.82
N LEU A 28 -3.58 19.24 3.88
CA LEU A 28 -4.27 18.38 2.92
C LEU A 28 -4.17 18.92 1.50
N ASP A 29 -4.45 20.21 1.29
CA ASP A 29 -4.38 20.83 -0.03
C ASP A 29 -2.94 20.77 -0.60
N ASN A 30 -1.93 20.97 0.26
CA ASN A 30 -0.53 20.81 -0.11
C ASN A 30 -0.17 19.37 -0.47
N MET A 31 -0.66 18.38 0.29
CA MET A 31 -0.44 16.97 0.00
C MET A 31 -1.10 16.58 -1.33
N GLU A 32 -2.34 17.00 -1.57
CA GLU A 32 -3.04 16.74 -2.83
C GLU A 32 -2.29 17.34 -4.02
N ARG A 33 -1.77 18.57 -3.88
CA ARG A 33 -0.88 19.18 -4.88
C ARG A 33 0.37 18.34 -5.13
N ILE A 34 1.08 17.96 -4.06
CA ILE A 34 2.29 17.12 -4.16
C ILE A 34 2.01 15.81 -4.90
N LEU A 35 0.92 15.12 -4.57
CA LEU A 35 0.55 13.84 -5.19
C LEU A 35 0.08 14.01 -6.64
N ASN A 36 -0.59 15.12 -6.97
CA ASN A 36 -1.03 15.42 -8.33
C ASN A 36 0.14 15.84 -9.26
N ASP A 37 1.20 16.42 -8.70
CA ASP A 37 2.39 16.82 -9.46
C ASP A 37 3.34 15.63 -9.76
N LEU A 38 3.09 14.45 -9.18
CA LEU A 38 3.88 13.26 -9.45
C LEU A 38 3.67 12.75 -10.88
N PRO A 39 4.70 12.17 -11.53
CA PRO A 39 4.59 11.57 -12.86
C PRO A 39 3.85 10.22 -12.78
N LYS A 40 2.53 10.25 -12.56
CA LYS A 40 1.70 9.06 -12.29
C LYS A 40 1.86 8.00 -13.37
N GLU A 41 1.89 8.38 -14.65
CA GLU A 41 2.03 7.44 -15.77
C GLU A 41 3.38 6.70 -15.72
N GLU A 42 4.49 7.41 -15.47
CA GLU A 42 5.81 6.80 -15.38
C GLU A 42 5.89 5.82 -14.20
N ILE A 43 5.36 6.24 -13.04
CA ILE A 43 5.29 5.41 -11.83
C ILE A 43 4.45 4.15 -12.10
N THR A 44 3.30 4.31 -12.76
CA THR A 44 2.38 3.21 -13.12
C THR A 44 3.06 2.20 -14.06
N GLU A 45 3.79 2.66 -15.07
CA GLU A 45 4.51 1.77 -16.00
C GLU A 45 5.68 1.04 -15.31
N LYS A 46 6.43 1.70 -14.42
CA LYS A 46 7.45 1.06 -13.58
C LYS A 46 6.83 -0.01 -12.66
N PHE A 47 5.71 0.30 -12.01
CA PHE A 47 4.97 -0.62 -11.16
C PHE A 47 4.51 -1.85 -11.96
N LYS A 48 3.92 -1.63 -13.13
CA LYS A 48 3.49 -2.69 -14.06
C LYS A 48 4.62 -3.59 -14.52
N PHE A 49 5.77 -3.00 -14.86
CA PHE A 49 6.95 -3.77 -15.25
C PHE A 49 7.46 -4.66 -14.10
N GLY A 50 7.61 -4.09 -12.90
CA GLY A 50 8.07 -4.81 -11.71
C GLY A 50 7.12 -5.95 -11.33
N LEU A 51 5.83 -5.66 -11.23
CA LEU A 51 4.81 -6.65 -10.87
C LEU A 51 4.71 -7.77 -11.92
N LYS A 52 4.71 -7.43 -13.21
CA LYS A 52 4.66 -8.43 -14.29
C LYS A 52 5.86 -9.37 -14.23
N SER A 53 7.05 -8.84 -13.96
CA SER A 53 8.28 -9.64 -13.85
C SER A 53 8.21 -10.60 -12.66
N ALA A 54 7.74 -10.12 -11.50
CA ALA A 54 7.55 -10.94 -10.31
C ALA A 54 6.50 -12.05 -10.52
N LEU A 55 5.38 -11.74 -11.18
CA LEU A 55 4.34 -12.74 -11.49
C LEU A 55 4.87 -13.82 -12.44
N ILE A 56 5.60 -13.45 -13.49
CA ILE A 56 6.23 -14.43 -14.41
C ILE A 56 7.20 -15.34 -13.64
N HIS A 57 7.97 -14.81 -12.69
CA HIS A 57 8.84 -15.62 -11.85
C HIS A 57 8.03 -16.63 -11.01
N CYS A 58 6.97 -16.19 -10.33
CA CYS A 58 6.11 -17.05 -9.51
C CYS A 58 5.39 -18.14 -10.30
N CYS A 59 5.26 -17.99 -11.62
CA CYS A 59 4.69 -19.04 -12.46
C CYS A 59 5.63 -20.21 -12.66
N HIS A 60 6.95 -19.95 -12.63
CA HIS A 60 7.96 -20.99 -12.71
C HIS A 60 8.21 -21.61 -11.33
N ASP A 61 8.05 -20.84 -10.24
CA ASP A 61 8.09 -21.36 -8.87
C ASP A 61 6.69 -21.45 -8.25
N GLN A 62 5.99 -22.53 -8.59
CA GLN A 62 4.63 -22.78 -8.13
C GLN A 62 4.50 -22.98 -6.61
N LYS A 63 5.58 -22.93 -5.83
CA LYS A 63 5.48 -22.92 -4.38
C LYS A 63 4.89 -21.59 -3.91
N ILE A 64 5.17 -20.48 -4.58
CA ILE A 64 4.72 -19.15 -4.18
C ILE A 64 3.20 -19.01 -4.40
N ARG A 65 2.50 -18.54 -3.37
CA ARG A 65 1.04 -18.30 -3.35
C ARG A 65 0.67 -16.86 -3.05
N GLU A 66 1.61 -16.07 -2.54
CA GLU A 66 1.44 -14.64 -2.31
C GLU A 66 2.72 -13.91 -2.65
N LEU A 67 2.58 -12.75 -3.28
CA LEU A 67 3.60 -11.73 -3.36
C LEU A 67 3.27 -10.62 -2.38
N ASN A 68 4.10 -10.47 -1.36
CA ASN A 68 4.07 -9.33 -0.48
C ASN A 68 5.17 -8.34 -0.87
N PHE A 69 4.79 -7.09 -1.13
CA PHE A 69 5.74 -6.03 -1.41
C PHE A 69 5.91 -5.15 -0.18
N ILE A 70 7.13 -5.07 0.32
CA ILE A 70 7.46 -4.42 1.61
C ILE A 70 8.48 -3.31 1.38
N TRP A 71 8.16 -2.07 1.77
CA TRP A 71 9.17 -0.99 1.84
C TRP A 71 9.63 -0.75 3.26
N HIS A 72 10.85 -0.26 3.40
CA HIS A 72 11.44 0.07 4.69
C HIS A 72 11.65 1.57 4.81
N ASN A 73 11.41 2.10 6.01
CA ASN A 73 11.81 3.44 6.37
C ASN A 73 13.31 3.49 6.66
N VAL A 74 13.99 4.46 6.05
CA VAL A 74 15.42 4.72 6.21
C VAL A 74 15.59 6.17 6.60
N SER A 75 15.47 6.47 7.90
CA SER A 75 15.65 7.79 8.54
C SER A 75 14.90 8.97 7.90
N ASP A 76 15.32 9.43 6.73
CA ASP A 76 14.81 10.58 5.99
C ASP A 76 14.22 10.22 4.60
N HIS A 77 14.16 8.94 4.25
CA HIS A 77 13.54 8.44 3.03
C HIS A 77 13.03 7.01 3.22
N VAL A 78 12.36 6.47 2.21
CA VAL A 78 11.97 5.06 2.12
C VAL A 78 12.57 4.42 0.88
N SER A 79 12.79 3.12 0.96
CA SER A 79 13.19 2.30 -0.19
C SER A 79 12.00 1.98 -1.09
N PRO A 80 12.23 1.56 -2.35
CA PRO A 80 11.23 0.83 -3.11
C PRO A 80 10.71 -0.37 -2.32
N ALA A 81 9.49 -0.83 -2.61
CA ALA A 81 8.93 -2.01 -1.97
C ALA A 81 9.51 -3.29 -2.57
N TYR A 82 10.22 -4.08 -1.79
CA TYR A 82 10.84 -5.34 -2.23
C TYR A 82 9.85 -6.50 -2.15
N ALA A 83 9.95 -7.41 -3.12
CA ALA A 83 9.08 -8.56 -3.23
C ALA A 83 9.52 -9.69 -2.29
N VAL A 84 8.54 -10.21 -1.56
CA VAL A 84 8.65 -11.40 -0.72
C VAL A 84 7.59 -12.40 -1.15
N GLY A 85 8.01 -13.56 -1.62
CA GLY A 85 7.14 -14.69 -1.90
C GLY A 85 6.79 -15.44 -0.61
N LYS A 86 5.55 -15.95 -0.52
CA LYS A 86 5.12 -16.85 0.56
C LYS A 86 4.56 -18.14 0.00
N ASP A 87 4.96 -19.27 0.56
CA ASP A 87 4.62 -20.60 0.01
C ASP A 87 3.27 -21.19 0.49
N LEU A 88 2.72 -20.64 1.57
CA LEU A 88 1.42 -21.00 2.11
C LEU A 88 0.68 -19.74 2.54
N VAL A 89 -0.57 -19.62 2.04
CA VAL A 89 -1.54 -18.63 2.46
C VAL A 89 -2.91 -19.29 2.44
N VAL A 90 -3.56 -19.35 3.58
CA VAL A 90 -4.87 -20.00 3.72
C VAL A 90 -6.00 -19.02 3.38
N ASP A 91 -5.92 -17.80 3.92
CA ASP A 91 -6.88 -16.72 3.69
C ASP A 91 -6.31 -15.39 4.24
N HIS A 92 -6.86 -14.25 3.79
CA HIS A 92 -6.65 -12.91 4.34
C HIS A 92 -7.90 -12.44 5.11
N GLN A 93 -7.84 -12.48 6.44
CA GLN A 93 -8.90 -11.95 7.30
C GLN A 93 -8.62 -10.50 7.66
N ILE A 94 -9.65 -9.64 7.66
CA ILE A 94 -9.50 -8.23 8.08
C ILE A 94 -8.92 -8.19 9.49
N HIS A 95 -7.85 -7.40 9.67
CA HIS A 95 -7.21 -7.23 10.96
C HIS A 95 -8.21 -6.66 11.98
N THR A 96 -8.22 -7.20 13.20
CA THR A 96 -9.17 -6.77 14.23
C THR A 96 -8.86 -5.40 14.80
N GLU A 97 -7.61 -4.98 14.71
CA GLU A 97 -7.12 -3.66 15.14
C GLU A 97 -6.88 -2.76 13.93
N ASN A 98 -7.01 -1.45 14.14
CA ASN A 98 -6.58 -0.46 13.16
C ASN A 98 -5.22 0.09 13.61
N HIS A 99 -4.39 0.55 12.68
CA HIS A 99 -3.12 1.19 13.02
C HIS A 99 -3.31 2.47 13.86
N PHE A 100 -4.51 3.05 13.81
CA PHE A 100 -4.90 4.17 14.66
C PHE A 100 -5.48 3.68 15.99
N ASP A 101 -4.75 3.91 17.09
CA ASP A 101 -5.20 3.54 18.45
C ASP A 101 -6.52 4.23 18.86
N SER A 102 -6.73 5.48 18.42
CA SER A 102 -7.90 6.27 18.82
C SER A 102 -8.87 6.64 17.69
N LEU A 103 -8.57 6.32 16.43
CA LEU A 103 -9.46 6.59 15.29
C LEU A 103 -10.20 5.32 14.84
N LYS A 104 -11.07 4.81 15.70
CA LYS A 104 -11.81 3.55 15.49
C LYS A 104 -12.80 3.60 14.33
N GLU A 105 -13.21 4.80 13.93
CA GLU A 105 -14.12 5.08 12.83
C GLU A 105 -13.47 4.96 11.45
N ILE A 106 -12.13 4.99 11.38
CA ILE A 106 -11.41 4.87 10.12
C ILE A 106 -11.55 3.43 9.59
N PRO A 107 -12.01 3.23 8.35
CA PRO A 107 -12.15 1.91 7.74
C PRO A 107 -10.84 1.12 7.77
N LYS A 108 -10.90 -0.15 8.16
CA LYS A 108 -9.73 -1.06 8.19
C LYS A 108 -9.45 -1.59 6.78
N ILE A 109 -8.18 -1.67 6.40
CA ILE A 109 -7.75 -2.18 5.09
C ILE A 109 -6.70 -3.29 5.19
N GLU A 110 -6.06 -3.38 6.35
CA GLU A 110 -5.06 -4.35 6.73
C GLU A 110 -5.67 -5.73 7.00
N THR A 111 -4.86 -6.77 6.83
CA THR A 111 -5.26 -8.16 7.03
C THR A 111 -4.21 -8.96 7.79
N ILE A 112 -4.65 -10.07 8.37
CA ILE A 112 -3.78 -11.13 8.87
C ILE A 112 -3.92 -12.32 7.92
N SER A 113 -2.80 -12.95 7.62
CA SER A 113 -2.78 -14.27 7.02
C SER A 113 -1.77 -15.16 7.71
N ASN A 114 -2.11 -16.46 7.81
CA ASN A 114 -1.18 -17.47 8.24
C ASN A 114 -0.22 -17.72 7.08
N HIS A 115 1.04 -17.35 7.28
CA HIS A 115 2.07 -17.45 6.27
C HIS A 115 2.94 -18.67 6.49
N GLY A 116 3.36 -19.29 5.39
CA GLY A 116 4.43 -20.28 5.39
C GLY A 116 5.82 -19.63 5.34
N VAL A 117 6.75 -20.28 4.65
CA VAL A 117 8.15 -19.83 4.54
C VAL A 117 8.23 -18.60 3.63
N THR A 118 8.99 -17.60 4.09
CA THR A 118 9.35 -16.39 3.34
C THR A 118 10.46 -16.70 2.34
N ILE A 119 10.25 -16.27 1.09
CA ILE A 119 11.21 -16.38 -0.02
C ILE A 119 11.52 -14.97 -0.51
N GLU A 120 12.76 -14.51 -0.34
CA GLU A 120 13.20 -13.22 -0.88
C GLU A 120 13.30 -13.28 -2.40
N LEU A 121 12.83 -12.22 -3.08
CA LEU A 121 12.84 -12.12 -4.54
C LEU A 121 13.48 -10.82 -5.00
N ASP A 122 14.21 -10.87 -6.12
CA ASP A 122 14.90 -9.72 -6.72
C ASP A 122 13.95 -8.83 -7.55
N PHE A 123 12.80 -8.44 -6.98
CA PHE A 123 11.84 -7.53 -7.63
C PHE A 123 11.44 -6.41 -6.68
N SER A 124 11.11 -5.25 -7.25
CA SER A 124 10.64 -4.11 -6.46
C SER A 124 9.57 -3.28 -7.17
N LEU A 125 8.83 -2.51 -6.39
CA LEU A 125 7.81 -1.56 -6.85
C LEU A 125 8.15 -0.14 -6.40
N PRO A 126 7.84 0.90 -7.21
CA PRO A 126 8.26 2.28 -6.98
C PRO A 126 7.38 3.02 -5.95
N THR A 127 7.13 2.41 -4.79
CA THR A 127 6.33 3.02 -3.70
C THR A 127 7.01 4.23 -3.08
N ASP A 128 8.33 4.30 -3.22
CA ASP A 128 9.22 5.31 -2.67
C ASP A 128 8.99 6.70 -3.26
N VAL A 129 8.53 6.80 -4.52
CA VAL A 129 8.43 8.09 -5.20
C VAL A 129 7.43 9.03 -4.50
N ALA A 130 6.22 8.55 -4.24
CA ALA A 130 5.20 9.35 -3.56
C ALA A 130 5.56 9.60 -2.09
N ILE A 131 6.06 8.57 -1.40
CA ILE A 131 6.41 8.64 0.01
C ILE A 131 7.57 9.61 0.23
N ASN A 132 8.64 9.53 -0.56
CA ASN A 132 9.79 10.43 -0.44
C ASN A 132 9.45 11.87 -0.84
N SER A 133 8.53 12.07 -1.78
CA SER A 133 8.02 13.41 -2.10
C SER A 133 7.28 14.02 -0.90
N TYR A 134 6.44 13.23 -0.24
CA TYR A 134 5.77 13.64 1.01
C TYR A 134 6.76 13.93 2.15
N ILE A 135 7.68 12.99 2.41
CA ILE A 135 8.69 13.11 3.48
C ILE A 135 9.53 14.37 3.29
N LYS A 136 9.92 14.69 2.06
CA LYS A 136 10.77 15.84 1.78
C LYS A 136 10.02 17.17 1.84
N ASN A 137 8.81 17.21 1.29
CA ASN A 137 8.15 18.47 0.97
C ASN A 137 7.03 18.86 1.95
N LEU A 138 6.58 17.97 2.84
CA LEU A 138 5.43 18.24 3.71
C LEU A 138 5.57 17.69 5.13
N LEU A 139 6.11 16.48 5.30
CA LEU A 139 6.25 15.86 6.61
C LEU A 139 6.95 16.76 7.66
N PRO A 140 8.02 17.53 7.34
CA PRO A 140 8.68 18.37 8.34
C PRO A 140 7.76 19.47 8.90
N GLU A 141 6.91 20.06 8.06
CA GLU A 141 5.95 21.08 8.50
C GLU A 141 4.82 20.48 9.35
N ILE A 142 4.35 19.28 8.97
CA ILE A 142 3.36 18.53 9.76
C ILE A 142 3.95 18.16 11.12
N LEU A 143 5.19 17.68 11.18
CA LEU A 143 5.88 17.33 12.42
C LEU A 143 6.07 18.56 13.31
N ASP A 144 6.54 19.69 12.76
CA ASP A 144 6.70 20.93 13.53
C ASP A 144 5.36 21.42 14.10
N MET A 145 4.29 21.35 13.32
CA MET A 145 2.95 21.68 13.81
C MET A 145 2.48 20.71 14.89
N ALA A 146 2.59 19.40 14.65
CA ALA A 146 2.18 18.38 15.60
C ALA A 146 2.95 18.52 16.91
N MET A 147 4.26 18.76 16.89
CA MET A 147 5.07 18.93 18.11
C MET A 147 4.61 20.08 19.03
N ARG A 148 3.81 21.03 18.53
CA ARG A 148 3.21 22.11 19.32
C ARG A 148 1.93 21.71 20.06
N LEU A 149 1.38 20.53 19.77
CA LEU A 149 0.20 20.00 20.43
C LEU A 149 0.59 19.25 21.71
N ASP A 150 -0.19 19.42 22.77
CA ASP A 150 0.09 18.80 24.06
C ASP A 150 -0.17 17.28 24.05
N ASP A 151 -1.24 16.83 23.39
CA ASP A 151 -1.66 15.43 23.38
C ASP A 151 -0.84 14.59 22.38
N HIS A 152 -0.03 13.67 22.89
CA HIS A 152 0.77 12.75 22.06
C HIS A 152 -0.06 11.87 21.11
N ARG A 153 -1.29 11.51 21.50
CA ARG A 153 -2.16 10.66 20.67
C ARG A 153 -2.65 11.45 19.46
N ILE A 154 -3.04 12.70 19.67
CA ILE A 154 -3.46 13.59 18.58
C ILE A 154 -2.28 13.82 17.63
N ARG A 155 -1.08 14.13 18.18
CA ARG A 155 0.15 14.27 17.40
C ARG A 155 0.40 13.08 16.48
N TRP A 156 0.37 11.88 17.06
CA TRP A 156 0.59 10.64 16.34
C TRP A 156 -0.46 10.42 15.24
N ASN A 157 -1.75 10.58 15.57
CA ASN A 157 -2.83 10.39 14.60
C ASN A 157 -2.76 11.34 13.41
N ILE A 158 -2.33 12.59 13.62
CA ILE A 158 -2.16 13.56 12.53
C ILE A 158 -1.09 13.06 11.56
N VAL A 159 0.11 12.76 12.07
CA VAL A 159 1.24 12.29 11.26
C VAL A 159 0.85 11.02 10.52
N GLU A 160 0.31 10.03 11.23
CA GLU A 160 -0.13 8.77 10.65
C GLU A 160 -1.24 8.95 9.62
N SER A 161 -2.18 9.88 9.82
CA SER A 161 -3.25 10.12 8.85
C SER A 161 -2.72 10.64 7.51
N PHE A 162 -1.71 11.53 7.54
CA PHE A 162 -1.06 12.02 6.32
C PHE A 162 -0.25 10.91 5.65
N THR A 163 0.57 10.19 6.42
CA THR A 163 1.34 9.04 5.92
C THR A 163 0.44 7.99 5.27
N ASP A 164 -0.69 7.66 5.90
CA ASP A 164 -1.62 6.64 5.42
C ASP A 164 -2.35 7.07 4.14
N ILE A 165 -2.62 8.37 3.93
CA ILE A 165 -3.14 8.87 2.65
C ILE A 165 -2.12 8.64 1.52
N VAL A 166 -0.82 8.85 1.78
CA VAL A 166 0.25 8.59 0.80
C VAL A 166 0.40 7.10 0.52
N HIS A 167 0.26 6.24 1.54
CA HIS A 167 0.22 4.78 1.34
C HIS A 167 -0.98 4.36 0.49
N ILE A 168 -2.17 4.94 0.73
CA ILE A 168 -3.38 4.69 -0.06
C ILE A 168 -3.18 5.08 -1.53
N TRP A 169 -2.44 6.14 -1.81
CA TRP A 169 -2.09 6.50 -3.19
C TRP A 169 -1.35 5.36 -3.90
N ASN A 170 -0.36 4.74 -3.25
CA ASN A 170 0.34 3.56 -3.77
C ASN A 170 -0.58 2.34 -3.90
N TYR A 171 -1.45 2.07 -2.94
CA TYR A 171 -2.40 0.95 -3.00
C TYR A 171 -3.35 1.05 -4.20
N LYS A 172 -3.83 2.27 -4.51
CA LYS A 172 -4.70 2.51 -5.67
C LYS A 172 -4.00 2.24 -6.98
N ILE A 173 -2.75 2.71 -7.16
CA ILE A 173 -1.95 2.38 -8.36
C ILE A 173 -1.74 0.88 -8.46
N GLY A 174 -1.38 0.23 -7.35
CA GLY A 174 -1.20 -1.22 -7.34
C GLY A 174 -2.45 -1.97 -7.78
N PHE A 175 -3.63 -1.59 -7.28
CA PHE A 175 -4.91 -2.14 -7.72
C PHE A 175 -5.17 -1.90 -9.21
N GLU A 176 -5.00 -0.66 -9.69
CA GLU A 176 -5.21 -0.28 -11.10
C GLU A 176 -4.33 -1.11 -12.04
N VAL A 177 -3.05 -1.28 -11.69
CA VAL A 177 -2.10 -2.11 -12.45
C VAL A 177 -2.51 -3.58 -12.42
N CYS A 178 -2.91 -4.12 -11.27
CA CYS A 178 -3.34 -5.52 -11.16
C CYS A 178 -4.57 -5.80 -12.04
N GLU A 179 -5.60 -4.94 -11.99
CA GLU A 179 -6.78 -5.06 -12.86
C GLU A 179 -6.39 -4.96 -14.33
N GLU A 180 -5.47 -4.05 -14.72
CA GLU A 180 -5.01 -3.97 -16.10
C GLU A 180 -4.32 -5.26 -16.55
N LEU A 181 -3.42 -5.81 -15.73
CA LEU A 181 -2.70 -7.04 -16.03
C LEU A 181 -3.66 -8.24 -16.12
N ASN A 182 -4.69 -8.30 -15.28
CA ASN A 182 -5.74 -9.31 -15.30
C ASN A 182 -6.63 -9.20 -16.56
N HIS A 183 -6.98 -7.99 -16.99
CA HIS A 183 -7.86 -7.78 -18.15
C HIS A 183 -7.16 -7.88 -19.52
N LYS A 184 -5.95 -7.33 -19.66
CA LYS A 184 -5.33 -7.10 -20.98
C LYS A 184 -4.30 -8.14 -21.42
N ASN A 185 -3.78 -8.98 -20.53
CA ASN A 185 -2.74 -9.95 -20.90
C ASN A 185 -3.31 -11.37 -20.98
N THR A 186 -3.58 -11.84 -22.19
CA THR A 186 -3.81 -13.26 -22.48
C THR A 186 -2.70 -14.14 -21.91
N ARG A 187 -1.45 -13.63 -21.91
CA ARG A 187 -0.27 -14.31 -21.36
C ARG A 187 -0.25 -14.40 -19.83
N LEU A 188 -0.86 -13.46 -19.11
CA LEU A 188 -1.04 -13.52 -17.65
C LEU A 188 -2.24 -14.40 -17.28
N ASN A 189 -3.27 -14.43 -18.13
CA ASN A 189 -4.38 -15.38 -17.99
C ASN A 189 -3.94 -16.82 -18.31
N GLU A 190 -2.85 -16.99 -19.07
CA GLU A 190 -2.16 -18.28 -19.27
C GLU A 190 -1.22 -18.64 -18.11
N LEU A 191 -0.92 -17.70 -17.21
CA LEU A 191 -0.06 -17.99 -16.07
C LEU A 191 -0.80 -18.90 -15.11
N LYS A 192 -0.29 -20.13 -14.98
CA LYS A 192 -0.78 -21.13 -14.04
C LYS A 192 -0.31 -20.82 -12.61
N LEU A 193 -0.61 -19.61 -12.13
CA LEU A 193 -0.44 -19.24 -10.73
C LEU A 193 -1.31 -20.18 -9.88
N GLN A 194 -0.83 -20.49 -8.67
CA GLN A 194 -1.65 -21.24 -7.74
C GLN A 194 -2.78 -20.34 -7.23
N SER A 195 -4.02 -20.68 -7.59
CA SER A 195 -5.22 -19.99 -7.09
C SER A 195 -5.55 -20.43 -5.66
N PRO A 196 -5.94 -19.50 -4.76
CA PRO A 196 -5.89 -18.05 -4.94
C PRO A 196 -4.46 -17.51 -4.83
N PHE A 197 -4.09 -16.58 -5.71
CA PHE A 197 -2.79 -15.90 -5.66
C PHE A 197 -2.94 -14.46 -5.17
N TRP A 198 -2.35 -14.15 -4.03
CA TRP A 198 -2.50 -12.85 -3.38
C TRP A 198 -1.39 -11.87 -3.74
N ILE A 199 -1.76 -10.60 -3.90
CA ILE A 199 -0.81 -9.49 -3.94
C ILE A 199 -1.13 -8.55 -2.78
N THR A 200 -0.14 -8.34 -1.93
CA THR A 200 -0.21 -7.42 -0.80
C THR A 200 0.91 -6.39 -0.87
N LEU A 201 0.66 -5.25 -0.22
CA LEU A 201 1.56 -4.11 -0.23
C LEU A 201 1.56 -3.49 1.19
N ASN A 202 2.71 -3.33 1.84
CA ASN A 202 2.78 -2.71 3.16
C ASN A 202 4.15 -2.10 3.48
N GLU A 203 4.15 -1.16 4.43
CA GLU A 203 5.36 -0.72 5.11
C GLU A 203 5.85 -1.82 6.06
N PHE A 204 7.17 -1.94 6.23
CA PHE A 204 7.77 -2.78 7.26
C PHE A 204 7.17 -2.43 8.64
N ASP A 205 6.89 -3.46 9.46
CA ASP A 205 6.14 -3.37 10.73
C ASP A 205 4.64 -3.00 10.65
N ARG A 206 4.08 -2.75 9.46
CA ARG A 206 2.61 -2.68 9.26
C ARG A 206 2.05 -3.99 8.72
N TRP A 207 0.80 -4.27 9.08
CA TRP A 207 0.10 -5.45 8.56
C TRP A 207 -0.12 -5.38 7.04
N PRO A 208 -0.08 -6.52 6.33
CA PRO A 208 -0.29 -6.56 4.88
C PRO A 208 -1.64 -5.98 4.46
N VAL A 209 -1.62 -5.14 3.41
CA VAL A 209 -2.83 -4.65 2.75
C VAL A 209 -3.01 -5.40 1.43
N PRO A 210 -4.05 -6.25 1.29
CA PRO A 210 -4.34 -6.89 0.01
C PRO A 210 -4.78 -5.86 -0.99
N ILE A 211 -4.04 -5.76 -2.09
CA ILE A 211 -4.38 -4.91 -3.23
C ILE A 211 -5.03 -5.73 -4.33
N PHE A 212 -4.73 -7.02 -4.46
CA PHE A 212 -5.37 -7.86 -5.46
C PHE A 212 -5.37 -9.35 -5.08
N VAL A 213 -6.27 -10.10 -5.72
CA VAL A 213 -6.26 -11.57 -5.68
C VAL A 213 -6.63 -12.10 -7.05
N PHE A 214 -5.79 -12.97 -7.60
CA PHE A 214 -6.15 -13.80 -8.74
C PHE A 214 -6.87 -15.03 -8.21
N SER A 215 -8.20 -15.03 -8.30
CA SER A 215 -9.04 -16.15 -7.91
C SER A 215 -9.66 -16.77 -9.16
N ASP A 216 -9.20 -17.98 -9.49
CA ASP A 216 -9.69 -18.88 -10.53
C ASP A 216 -9.73 -18.28 -11.96
N PHE A 217 -8.81 -18.75 -12.82
CA PHE A 217 -8.83 -18.53 -14.28
C PHE A 217 -9.78 -19.49 -14.99
#